data_AF-A0A2D5H872-F1
#
_entry.id   AF-A0A2D5H872-F1
#
_cell.length_a   1.000
_cell.length_b   1.000
_cell.length_c   1.000
_cell.angle_alpha   90.00
_cell.angle_beta   90.00
_cell.angle_gamma   90.00
#
_symmetry.space_group_name_H-M   'P 1'
#
loop_
_entity.id
_entity.type
_entity.pdbx_description
1 polymer ?
#
loop_
_entity_poly.entity_id
_entity_poly.type
_entity_poly.pdbx_seq_one_letter_code
_entity_poly.pdbx_strand_id
1 'polypeptide(L)'
;MAARAERMAFMALASGWFTAFADRDLPDFVPAVNTHCPLVGTNPDFIYGAASIDGAGQYLLTGERGGGLFLLMDIAAGGLGVLEPLGPSLATIDFDTLALDENGCFSLLLSAERPEHWAGDWHRLDASALSLSLRQASYDWGAHREARIAIERIDIPHAPRRWDEVEIARRLDALAAYPGRLAGMALGFIAGQRRKALWNRFEHDDWAGRGGVEGQHYYQGLFRLEPGKVLLLETELPEQVLYWNVQLNDMLWTTVDWMNRQSSLNGGQAAIDADGRFRAVIALDDPGISNWLDPGGNAEGAIMLRWTGASSGPEPRLTLLDRESLAECLPLGTLRVDAQTREAQLRARRRAAQMRRRW
;
A
#
# COMPACT_ATOMS: atom_id res chain seq x y z
N MET A 1 1.17 26.32 -3.56
CA MET A 1 -0.03 25.48 -3.73
C MET A 1 -0.20 24.99 -5.16
N ALA A 2 -0.21 25.87 -6.19
CA ALA A 2 -0.38 25.48 -7.59
C ALA A 2 0.58 24.37 -8.07
N ALA A 3 1.90 24.55 -7.92
CA ALA A 3 2.89 23.56 -8.35
C ALA A 3 2.73 22.16 -7.70
N ARG A 4 2.23 22.10 -6.45
CA ARG A 4 1.97 20.81 -5.77
C ARG A 4 0.73 20.11 -6.35
N ALA A 5 -0.32 20.89 -6.65
CA ALA A 5 -1.53 20.37 -7.29
C ALA A 5 -1.26 19.92 -8.74
N GLU A 6 -0.47 20.69 -9.50
CA GLU A 6 -0.04 20.30 -10.85
C GLU A 6 0.78 19.02 -10.81
N ARG A 7 1.77 18.91 -9.90
CA ARG A 7 2.53 17.68 -9.70
C ARG A 7 1.62 16.48 -9.43
N MET A 8 0.60 16.64 -8.58
CA MET A 8 -0.38 15.60 -8.28
C MET A 8 -1.15 15.17 -9.54
N ALA A 9 -1.62 16.12 -10.35
CA ALA A 9 -2.34 15.83 -11.58
C ALA A 9 -1.48 15.08 -12.61
N PHE A 10 -0.24 15.52 -12.84
CA PHE A 10 0.69 14.83 -13.76
C PHE A 10 1.10 13.44 -13.25
N MET A 11 1.27 13.28 -11.94
CA MET A 11 1.54 11.98 -11.34
C MET A 11 0.36 11.02 -11.52
N ALA A 12 -0.88 11.49 -11.32
CA ALA A 12 -2.08 10.69 -11.57
C ALA A 12 -2.25 10.34 -13.06
N LEU A 13 -1.93 11.27 -13.97
CA LEU A 13 -1.95 11.00 -15.41
C LEU A 13 -0.93 9.91 -15.77
N ALA A 14 0.29 10.03 -15.26
CA ALA A 14 1.36 9.06 -15.50
C ALA A 14 1.01 7.66 -14.96
N SER A 15 0.44 7.57 -13.75
CA SER A 15 0.00 6.28 -13.18
C SER A 15 -1.17 5.67 -13.96
N GLY A 16 -2.09 6.51 -14.46
CA GLY A 16 -3.23 6.05 -15.25
C GLY A 16 -2.83 5.37 -16.56
N TRP A 17 -1.70 5.76 -17.16
CA TRP A 17 -1.23 5.19 -18.44
C TRP A 17 -1.16 3.66 -18.41
N PHE A 18 -0.67 3.09 -17.32
CA PHE A 18 -0.49 1.64 -17.16
C PHE A 18 -1.79 0.85 -17.33
N THR A 19 -2.94 1.42 -16.94
CA THR A 19 -4.25 0.75 -17.01
C THR A 19 -5.11 1.24 -18.18
N ALA A 20 -4.86 2.44 -18.71
CA ALA A 20 -5.64 3.01 -19.82
C ALA A 20 -5.65 2.11 -21.07
N PHE A 21 -4.55 1.40 -21.32
CA PHE A 21 -4.38 0.48 -22.45
C PHE A 21 -4.26 -0.99 -22.02
N ALA A 22 -4.64 -1.31 -20.78
CA ALA A 22 -4.76 -2.70 -20.37
C ALA A 22 -5.83 -3.40 -21.22
N ASP A 23 -5.54 -4.64 -21.60
CA ASP A 23 -6.43 -5.50 -22.36
C ASP A 23 -6.87 -6.67 -21.47
N ARG A 24 -8.17 -6.76 -21.19
CA ARG A 24 -8.73 -7.84 -20.38
C ARG A 24 -8.64 -9.22 -21.02
N ASP A 25 -8.46 -9.27 -22.34
CA ASP A 25 -8.28 -10.51 -23.09
C ASP A 25 -6.82 -10.96 -23.16
N LEU A 26 -5.90 -10.03 -22.89
CA LEU A 26 -4.46 -10.24 -22.81
C LEU A 26 -3.94 -9.58 -21.52
N PRO A 27 -4.40 -10.04 -20.34
CA PRO A 27 -4.15 -9.37 -19.08
C PRO A 27 -2.66 -9.37 -18.72
N ASP A 28 -2.23 -8.31 -18.04
CA ASP A 28 -0.90 -8.19 -17.42
C ASP A 28 -1.03 -7.48 -16.07
N PHE A 29 -0.18 -7.84 -15.12
CA PHE A 29 -0.09 -7.14 -13.84
C PHE A 29 0.79 -5.90 -13.97
N VAL A 30 0.14 -4.76 -14.17
CA VAL A 30 0.81 -3.46 -14.25
C VAL A 30 0.90 -2.78 -12.88
N PRO A 31 1.85 -1.84 -12.67
CA PRO A 31 1.93 -1.11 -11.42
C PRO A 31 0.67 -0.28 -11.14
N ALA A 32 0.06 -0.45 -9.97
CA ALA A 32 -1.12 0.33 -9.57
C ALA A 32 -0.72 1.64 -8.86
N VAL A 33 -0.04 1.52 -7.72
CA VAL A 33 0.62 2.60 -7.00
C VAL A 33 2.04 2.16 -6.62
N ASN A 34 2.99 3.09 -6.57
CA ASN A 34 4.39 2.74 -6.36
C ASN A 34 5.19 3.93 -5.79
N THR A 35 6.50 3.74 -5.60
CA THR A 35 7.42 4.74 -5.04
C THR A 35 7.47 6.06 -5.82
N HIS A 36 7.18 6.05 -7.12
CA HIS A 36 7.19 7.24 -7.97
C HIS A 36 5.81 7.85 -8.19
N CYS A 37 4.74 7.05 -8.05
CA CYS A 37 3.36 7.50 -8.04
C CYS A 37 2.65 7.14 -6.72
N PRO A 38 3.10 7.68 -5.57
CA PRO A 38 2.63 7.24 -4.25
C PRO A 38 1.33 7.91 -3.79
N LEU A 39 0.35 8.00 -4.69
CA LEU A 39 -0.96 8.57 -4.36
C LEU A 39 -1.77 7.64 -3.48
N VAL A 40 -2.86 8.17 -2.94
CA VAL A 40 -3.88 7.44 -2.18
C VAL A 40 -3.32 6.63 -1.00
N GLY A 41 -2.36 7.20 -0.27
CA GLY A 41 -1.82 6.58 0.94
C GLY A 41 -1.10 5.25 0.71
N THR A 42 -0.39 5.13 -0.42
CA THR A 42 0.42 3.96 -0.80
C THR A 42 1.19 3.39 0.38
N ASN A 43 1.04 2.09 0.66
CA ASN A 43 1.80 1.46 1.74
C ASN A 43 3.29 1.28 1.31
N PRO A 44 4.26 1.88 2.03
CA PRO A 44 5.68 1.73 1.74
C PRO A 44 6.17 0.30 1.66
N ASP A 45 5.53 -0.62 2.39
CA ASP A 45 5.95 -2.01 2.54
C ASP A 45 5.37 -2.94 1.47
N PHE A 46 4.42 -2.46 0.67
CA PHE A 46 3.71 -3.27 -0.32
C PHE A 46 4.24 -3.03 -1.73
N ILE A 47 4.22 -4.07 -2.56
CA ILE A 47 4.28 -3.95 -4.02
C ILE A 47 2.87 -4.20 -4.55
N TYR A 48 2.38 -3.25 -5.35
CA TYR A 48 1.02 -3.28 -5.88
C TYR A 48 1.02 -3.58 -7.37
N GLY A 49 0.21 -4.54 -7.77
CA GLY A 49 -0.10 -4.84 -9.17
C GLY A 49 -1.60 -4.76 -9.42
N ALA A 50 -2.00 -4.40 -10.63
CA ALA A 50 -3.39 -4.48 -11.06
C ALA A 50 -3.46 -5.12 -12.45
N ALA A 51 -4.47 -5.94 -12.69
CA ALA A 51 -4.78 -6.48 -14.00
C ALA A 51 -6.27 -6.29 -14.30
N SER A 52 -6.60 -5.83 -15.51
CA SER A 52 -7.97 -5.79 -16.01
C SER A 52 -8.36 -7.19 -16.48
N ILE A 53 -9.56 -7.65 -16.14
CA ILE A 53 -10.10 -8.96 -16.55
C ILE A 53 -11.56 -8.84 -16.98
N ASP A 54 -12.05 -9.87 -17.65
CA ASP A 54 -13.46 -10.11 -17.92
C ASP A 54 -13.94 -11.27 -17.02
N GLY A 55 -14.93 -11.02 -16.15
CA GLY A 55 -15.49 -12.02 -15.24
C GLY A 55 -16.12 -13.24 -15.93
N ALA A 56 -16.40 -13.16 -17.24
CA ALA A 56 -16.84 -14.31 -18.04
C ALA A 56 -15.69 -15.20 -18.55
N GLY A 57 -14.43 -14.76 -18.41
CA GLY A 57 -13.25 -15.49 -18.90
C GLY A 57 -12.78 -16.60 -17.98
N GLN A 58 -11.77 -17.34 -18.44
CA GLN A 58 -11.00 -18.29 -17.64
C GLN A 58 -9.54 -17.88 -17.63
N TYR A 59 -8.95 -17.77 -16.43
CA TYR A 59 -7.59 -17.27 -16.27
C TYR A 59 -6.74 -18.26 -15.50
N LEU A 60 -5.57 -18.58 -16.04
CA LEU A 60 -4.54 -19.34 -15.35
C LEU A 60 -3.50 -18.37 -14.80
N LEU A 61 -3.32 -18.37 -13.48
CA LEU A 61 -2.23 -17.68 -12.81
C LEU A 61 -1.17 -18.71 -12.43
N THR A 62 0.07 -18.47 -12.84
CA THR A 62 1.21 -19.32 -12.49
C THR A 62 2.38 -18.46 -12.04
N GLY A 63 3.27 -19.04 -11.24
CA GLY A 63 4.50 -18.35 -10.87
C GLY A 63 5.11 -18.81 -9.57
N GLU A 64 5.99 -17.98 -9.01
CA GLU A 64 6.71 -18.24 -7.77
C GLU A 64 6.12 -17.38 -6.66
N ARG A 65 5.78 -17.97 -5.51
CA ARG A 65 5.24 -17.23 -4.34
C ARG A 65 6.23 -16.21 -3.77
N GLY A 66 7.54 -16.45 -3.94
CA GLY A 66 8.60 -15.60 -3.41
C GLY A 66 8.69 -15.63 -1.88
N GLY A 67 9.59 -14.83 -1.31
CA GLY A 67 9.86 -14.80 0.14
C GLY A 67 9.22 -13.61 0.87
N GLY A 68 8.28 -12.90 0.24
CA GLY A 68 7.52 -11.83 0.89
C GLY A 68 6.60 -12.38 2.00
N LEU A 69 6.31 -11.54 3.00
CA LEU A 69 5.58 -11.88 4.21
C LEU A 69 4.20 -12.48 3.94
N PHE A 70 3.44 -11.87 3.02
CA PHE A 70 2.21 -12.42 2.46
C PHE A 70 2.01 -11.89 1.04
N LEU A 71 1.18 -12.58 0.27
CA LEU A 71 0.73 -12.16 -1.05
C LEU A 71 -0.79 -12.31 -1.13
N LEU A 72 -1.48 -11.19 -1.24
CA LEU A 72 -2.93 -11.15 -1.35
C LEU A 72 -3.35 -10.63 -2.72
N MET A 73 -4.37 -11.24 -3.31
CA MET A 73 -5.05 -10.78 -4.51
C MET A 73 -6.52 -10.51 -4.22
N ASP A 74 -6.95 -9.29 -4.45
CA ASP A 74 -8.36 -8.90 -4.40
C ASP A 74 -8.99 -9.05 -5.80
N ILE A 75 -10.13 -9.71 -5.89
CA ILE A 75 -10.97 -9.79 -7.10
C ILE A 75 -12.10 -8.78 -6.91
N ALA A 76 -12.27 -7.84 -7.83
CA ALA A 76 -13.23 -6.74 -7.64
C ALA A 76 -14.15 -6.54 -8.85
N ALA A 77 -15.40 -6.11 -8.58
CA ALA A 77 -16.37 -5.67 -9.59
C ALA A 77 -16.13 -4.24 -10.09
N GLY A 78 -14.87 -3.81 -10.07
CA GLY A 78 -14.42 -2.46 -10.36
C GLY A 78 -12.91 -2.38 -10.14
N GLY A 79 -12.36 -1.19 -10.06
CA GLY A 79 -10.94 -0.98 -9.81
C GLY A 79 -10.53 0.49 -9.75
N LEU A 80 -9.27 0.73 -9.39
CA LEU A 80 -8.66 2.07 -9.45
C LEU A 80 -8.10 2.41 -10.84
N GLY A 81 -8.11 1.45 -11.78
CA GLY A 81 -7.65 1.60 -13.16
C GLY A 81 -8.54 2.50 -13.99
N VAL A 82 -7.98 3.14 -15.03
CA VAL A 82 -8.59 4.25 -15.78
C VAL A 82 -9.99 3.94 -16.31
N LEU A 83 -10.21 2.72 -16.82
CA LEU A 83 -11.44 2.36 -17.49
C LEU A 83 -12.46 1.72 -16.54
N GLU A 84 -12.00 1.12 -15.46
CA GLU A 84 -12.84 0.45 -14.49
C GLU A 84 -13.58 1.48 -13.62
N PRO A 85 -14.89 1.31 -13.38
CA PRO A 85 -15.57 2.05 -12.33
C PRO A 85 -15.06 1.61 -10.94
N LEU A 86 -15.30 2.43 -9.92
CA LEU A 86 -15.14 1.95 -8.55
C LEU A 86 -16.22 0.89 -8.26
N GLY A 87 -15.83 -0.18 -7.60
CA GLY A 87 -16.71 -1.29 -7.27
C GLY A 87 -16.24 -2.02 -6.02
N PRO A 88 -17.08 -2.88 -5.44
CA PRO A 88 -16.73 -3.65 -4.25
C PRO A 88 -15.72 -4.76 -4.56
N SER A 89 -15.01 -5.18 -3.52
CA SER A 89 -14.34 -6.48 -3.51
C SER A 89 -15.38 -7.61 -3.57
N LEU A 90 -15.06 -8.64 -4.33
CA LEU A 90 -15.86 -9.86 -4.50
C LEU A 90 -15.25 -11.04 -3.75
N ALA A 91 -13.92 -11.11 -3.68
CA ALA A 91 -13.17 -12.13 -2.96
C ALA A 91 -11.72 -11.66 -2.73
N THR A 92 -11.11 -12.15 -1.66
CA THR A 92 -9.66 -12.06 -1.44
C THR A 92 -9.05 -13.45 -1.50
N ILE A 93 -7.99 -13.62 -2.28
CA ILE A 93 -7.19 -14.84 -2.34
C ILE A 93 -5.88 -14.58 -1.62
N ASP A 94 -5.60 -15.42 -0.63
CA ASP A 94 -4.30 -15.50 0.03
C ASP A 94 -3.46 -16.61 -0.62
N PHE A 95 -2.34 -16.22 -1.24
CA PHE A 95 -1.48 -17.15 -1.95
C PHE A 95 -0.74 -18.10 -0.99
N ASP A 96 -0.71 -17.81 0.31
CA ASP A 96 -0.17 -18.71 1.32
C ASP A 96 -1.08 -19.92 1.60
N THR A 97 -2.32 -19.89 1.09
CA THR A 97 -3.26 -21.02 1.16
C THR A 97 -3.18 -21.95 -0.05
N LEU A 98 -2.42 -21.56 -1.09
CA LEU A 98 -2.25 -22.36 -2.30
C LEU A 98 -1.24 -23.49 -2.10
N ALA A 99 -1.42 -24.57 -2.85
CA ALA A 99 -0.44 -25.63 -2.96
C ALA A 99 0.79 -25.13 -3.73
N LEU A 100 1.95 -25.20 -3.08
CA LEU A 100 3.24 -24.91 -3.70
C LEU A 100 3.98 -26.20 -4.02
N ASP A 101 4.63 -26.24 -5.19
CA ASP A 101 5.54 -27.34 -5.54
C ASP A 101 6.90 -27.24 -4.80
N GLU A 102 7.79 -28.21 -5.05
CA GLU A 102 9.13 -28.25 -4.44
C GLU A 102 10.02 -27.04 -4.76
N ASN A 103 9.68 -26.27 -5.80
CA ASN A 103 10.39 -25.05 -6.20
C ASN A 103 9.67 -23.78 -5.68
N GLY A 104 8.59 -23.91 -4.91
CA GLY A 104 7.80 -22.78 -4.43
C GLY A 104 6.91 -22.16 -5.51
N CYS A 105 6.61 -22.90 -6.57
CA CYS A 105 5.71 -22.44 -7.63
C CYS A 105 4.25 -22.78 -7.32
N PHE A 106 3.33 -21.91 -7.73
CA PHE A 106 1.88 -22.10 -7.63
C PHE A 106 1.24 -22.14 -9.01
N SER A 107 0.02 -22.70 -9.06
CA SER A 107 -0.87 -22.66 -10.21
C SER A 107 -2.31 -22.52 -9.72
N LEU A 108 -2.99 -21.47 -10.16
CA LEU A 108 -4.35 -21.11 -9.74
C LEU A 108 -5.22 -20.84 -10.96
N LEU A 109 -6.32 -21.58 -11.08
CA LEU A 109 -7.34 -21.33 -12.11
C LEU A 109 -8.48 -20.46 -11.56
N LEU A 110 -8.80 -19.39 -12.27
CA LEU A 110 -9.99 -18.56 -12.06
C LEU A 110 -10.99 -18.83 -13.18
N SER A 111 -12.20 -19.27 -12.85
CA SER A 111 -13.27 -19.50 -13.84
C SER A 111 -14.64 -19.54 -13.18
N ALA A 112 -15.72 -19.33 -13.94
CA ALA A 112 -17.08 -19.39 -13.42
C ALA A 112 -17.44 -20.76 -12.80
N GLU A 113 -16.95 -21.84 -13.42
CA GLU A 113 -17.12 -23.22 -12.96
C GLU A 113 -15.76 -23.95 -13.00
N ARG A 114 -15.54 -24.86 -12.05
CA ARG A 114 -14.32 -25.68 -12.00
C ARG A 114 -14.35 -26.71 -13.13
N PRO A 115 -13.39 -26.74 -14.07
CA PRO A 115 -13.34 -27.78 -15.08
C PRO A 115 -13.11 -29.16 -14.45
N GLU A 116 -13.79 -30.19 -14.95
CA GLU A 116 -13.71 -31.56 -14.39
C GLU A 116 -12.28 -32.12 -14.39
N HIS A 117 -11.45 -31.72 -15.35
CA HIS A 117 -10.06 -32.17 -15.49
C HIS A 117 -9.07 -31.35 -14.63
N TRP A 118 -9.51 -30.32 -13.91
CA TRP A 118 -8.62 -29.46 -13.11
C TRP A 118 -8.42 -29.98 -11.70
N ALA A 119 -7.22 -30.49 -11.43
CA ALA A 119 -6.82 -31.02 -10.12
C ALA A 119 -6.14 -29.99 -9.20
N GLY A 120 -5.69 -28.85 -9.73
CA GLY A 120 -4.98 -27.81 -8.97
C GLY A 120 -5.90 -26.89 -8.17
N ASP A 121 -5.31 -25.84 -7.59
CA ASP A 121 -6.06 -24.80 -6.90
C ASP A 121 -6.97 -24.07 -7.89
N TRP A 122 -8.19 -23.78 -7.43
CA TRP A 122 -9.22 -23.14 -8.22
C TRP A 122 -10.03 -22.20 -7.36
N HIS A 123 -10.38 -21.06 -7.92
CA HIS A 123 -11.32 -20.13 -7.31
C HIS A 123 -12.41 -19.74 -8.32
N ARG A 124 -13.66 -19.71 -7.85
CA ARG A 124 -14.78 -19.26 -8.67
C ARG A 124 -14.59 -17.79 -9.05
N LEU A 125 -14.66 -17.48 -10.34
CA LEU A 125 -14.68 -16.11 -10.83
C LEU A 125 -16.13 -15.64 -10.96
N ASP A 126 -16.47 -14.56 -10.26
CA ASP A 126 -17.78 -13.96 -10.40
C ASP A 126 -17.90 -13.21 -11.74
N ALA A 127 -19.04 -13.33 -12.41
CA ALA A 127 -19.26 -12.72 -13.72
C ALA A 127 -19.18 -11.17 -13.71
N SER A 128 -19.34 -10.55 -12.54
CA SER A 128 -19.18 -9.11 -12.37
C SER A 128 -17.74 -8.66 -12.18
N ALA A 129 -16.76 -9.56 -12.07
CA ALA A 129 -15.36 -9.22 -11.86
C ALA A 129 -14.78 -8.44 -13.05
N LEU A 130 -14.08 -7.34 -12.76
CA LEU A 130 -13.47 -6.45 -13.74
C LEU A 130 -11.97 -6.26 -13.53
N SER A 131 -11.46 -6.49 -12.31
CA SER A 131 -10.03 -6.36 -12.03
C SER A 131 -9.53 -7.30 -10.94
N LEU A 132 -8.22 -7.52 -10.98
CA LEU A 132 -7.44 -8.18 -9.94
C LEU A 132 -6.45 -7.17 -9.36
N SER A 133 -6.34 -7.08 -8.03
CA SER A 133 -5.39 -6.19 -7.34
C SER A 133 -4.48 -6.97 -6.39
N LEU A 134 -3.18 -6.97 -6.68
CA LEU A 134 -2.15 -7.64 -5.89
C LEU A 134 -1.56 -6.73 -4.82
N ARG A 135 -1.25 -7.32 -3.67
CA ARG A 135 -0.45 -6.71 -2.59
C ARG A 135 0.58 -7.73 -2.12
N GLN A 136 1.86 -7.45 -2.36
CA GLN A 136 2.96 -8.25 -1.82
C GLN A 136 3.60 -7.50 -0.66
N ALA A 137 3.52 -8.03 0.56
CA ALA A 137 4.04 -7.37 1.76
C ALA A 137 5.45 -7.83 2.12
N SER A 138 6.28 -6.93 2.65
CA SER A 138 7.60 -7.28 3.19
C SER A 138 8.02 -6.31 4.29
N TYR A 139 8.59 -6.82 5.38
CA TYR A 139 9.29 -5.99 6.35
C TYR A 139 10.70 -5.63 5.86
N ASP A 140 11.46 -6.66 5.49
CA ASP A 140 12.86 -6.56 5.06
C ASP A 140 12.95 -6.39 3.55
N TRP A 141 12.80 -5.14 3.12
CA TRP A 141 12.87 -4.74 1.74
C TRP A 141 14.15 -5.24 1.05
N GLY A 142 14.00 -5.93 -0.07
CA GLY A 142 15.13 -6.39 -0.89
C GLY A 142 15.94 -7.55 -0.30
N ALA A 143 15.59 -8.08 0.89
CA ALA A 143 16.25 -9.25 1.46
C ALA A 143 15.81 -10.55 0.75
N HIS A 144 14.51 -10.65 0.45
CA HIS A 144 13.92 -11.75 -0.29
C HIS A 144 13.44 -11.29 -1.66
N ARG A 145 13.34 -12.25 -2.58
CA ARG A 145 12.77 -12.02 -3.90
C ARG A 145 11.25 -12.02 -3.81
N GLU A 146 10.64 -10.98 -4.38
CA GLU A 146 9.19 -10.85 -4.47
C GLU A 146 8.58 -11.85 -5.45
N ALA A 147 7.27 -12.07 -5.32
CA ALA A 147 6.54 -13.01 -6.15
C ALA A 147 6.62 -12.62 -7.63
N ARG A 148 6.80 -13.63 -8.48
CA ARG A 148 6.70 -13.50 -9.94
C ARG A 148 5.44 -14.22 -10.36
N ILE A 149 4.54 -13.52 -11.05
CA ILE A 149 3.21 -14.00 -11.37
C ILE A 149 2.94 -13.70 -12.83
N ALA A 150 2.57 -14.71 -13.58
CA ALA A 150 1.97 -14.60 -14.90
C ALA A 150 0.45 -14.77 -14.78
N ILE A 151 -0.29 -14.10 -15.66
CA ILE A 151 -1.73 -14.30 -15.84
C ILE A 151 -2.01 -14.49 -17.32
N GLU A 152 -2.76 -15.53 -17.66
CA GLU A 152 -3.13 -15.83 -19.04
C GLU A 152 -4.63 -16.09 -19.12
N ARG A 153 -5.30 -15.50 -20.10
CA ARG A 153 -6.68 -15.86 -20.44
C ARG A 153 -6.65 -17.10 -21.35
N ILE A 154 -7.29 -18.18 -20.94
CA ILE A 154 -7.13 -19.51 -21.56
C ILE A 154 -8.37 -20.03 -22.29
N ASP A 155 -9.51 -19.36 -22.17
CA ASP A 155 -10.77 -19.75 -22.83
C ASP A 155 -10.89 -19.29 -24.29
N ILE A 156 -9.97 -18.44 -24.75
CA ILE A 156 -9.91 -17.91 -26.11
C ILE A 156 -8.50 -18.02 -26.69
N PRO A 157 -8.34 -18.07 -28.04
CA PRO A 157 -7.02 -18.07 -28.65
C PRO A 157 -6.23 -16.79 -28.34
N HIS A 158 -4.93 -16.93 -28.10
CA HIS A 158 -4.03 -15.79 -27.99
C HIS A 158 -3.98 -15.02 -29.31
N ALA A 159 -4.46 -13.78 -29.30
CA ALA A 159 -4.54 -12.92 -30.47
C ALA A 159 -4.21 -11.47 -30.11
N PRO A 160 -3.01 -10.96 -30.41
CA PRO A 160 -2.62 -9.58 -30.13
C PRO A 160 -3.62 -8.58 -30.69
N ARG A 161 -4.11 -7.67 -29.83
CA ARG A 161 -5.09 -6.67 -30.22
C ARG A 161 -4.43 -5.45 -30.87
N ARG A 162 -5.05 -4.96 -31.94
CA ARG A 162 -4.80 -3.61 -32.48
C ARG A 162 -6.00 -2.75 -32.16
N TRP A 163 -5.78 -1.67 -31.44
CA TRP A 163 -6.79 -0.67 -31.17
C TRP A 163 -6.99 0.19 -32.43
N ASP A 164 -8.23 0.42 -32.83
CA ASP A 164 -8.54 1.40 -33.86
C ASP A 164 -8.47 2.83 -33.29
N GLU A 165 -8.51 3.83 -34.17
CA GLU A 165 -8.40 5.23 -33.76
C GLU A 165 -9.54 5.67 -32.82
N VAL A 166 -10.73 5.08 -32.96
CA VAL A 166 -11.90 5.39 -32.14
C VAL A 166 -11.69 4.91 -30.70
N GLU A 167 -11.23 3.68 -30.53
CA GLU A 167 -10.96 3.10 -29.22
C GLU A 167 -9.74 3.75 -28.55
N ILE A 168 -8.72 4.12 -29.33
CA ILE A 168 -7.58 4.91 -28.83
C ILE A 168 -8.08 6.26 -28.29
N ALA A 169 -8.89 6.99 -29.06
CA ALA A 169 -9.43 8.28 -28.62
C ALA A 169 -10.26 8.14 -27.34
N ARG A 170 -11.14 7.15 -27.27
CA ARG A 170 -11.96 6.87 -26.07
C ARG A 170 -11.10 6.61 -24.82
N ARG A 171 -10.02 5.84 -24.96
CA ARG A 171 -9.08 5.54 -23.86
C ARG A 171 -8.28 6.76 -23.44
N LEU A 172 -7.85 7.59 -24.39
CA LEU A 172 -7.17 8.84 -24.11
C LEU A 172 -8.07 9.84 -23.39
N ASP A 173 -9.35 9.94 -23.77
CA ASP A 173 -10.33 10.78 -23.08
C ASP A 173 -10.54 10.33 -21.64
N ALA A 174 -10.68 9.01 -21.42
CA ALA A 174 -10.77 8.44 -20.08
C ALA A 174 -9.50 8.71 -19.24
N LEU A 175 -8.32 8.56 -19.85
CA LEU A 175 -7.04 8.88 -19.22
C LEU A 175 -6.93 10.37 -18.88
N ALA A 176 -7.37 11.27 -19.77
CA ALA A 176 -7.36 12.71 -19.53
C ALA A 176 -8.27 13.12 -18.35
N ALA A 177 -9.38 12.39 -18.12
CA ALA A 177 -10.26 12.59 -16.99
C ALA A 177 -9.73 11.98 -15.67
N TYR A 178 -8.86 10.98 -15.75
CA TYR A 178 -8.38 10.19 -14.60
C TYR A 178 -7.72 11.02 -13.48
N PRO A 179 -6.89 12.06 -13.76
CA PRO A 179 -6.34 12.91 -12.72
C PRO A 179 -7.40 13.53 -11.81
N GLY A 180 -8.53 13.99 -12.37
CA GLY A 180 -9.63 14.55 -11.59
C GLY A 180 -10.26 13.51 -10.67
N ARG A 181 -10.42 12.27 -11.14
CA ARG A 181 -10.98 11.17 -10.35
C ARG A 181 -10.06 10.76 -9.20
N LEU A 182 -8.79 10.49 -9.48
CA LEU A 182 -7.83 10.03 -8.46
C LEU A 182 -7.52 11.13 -7.45
N ALA A 183 -7.31 12.37 -7.91
CA ALA A 183 -7.10 13.51 -7.02
C ALA A 183 -8.35 13.85 -6.20
N GLY A 184 -9.53 13.76 -6.81
CA GLY A 184 -10.81 13.95 -6.10
C GLY A 184 -10.99 12.94 -4.96
N MET A 185 -10.67 11.67 -5.20
CA MET A 185 -10.66 10.65 -4.15
C MET A 185 -9.71 11.02 -3.01
N ALA A 186 -8.47 11.37 -3.34
CA ALA A 186 -7.46 11.65 -2.34
C ALA A 186 -7.74 12.91 -1.50
N LEU A 187 -8.14 13.99 -2.16
CA LEU A 187 -8.55 15.22 -1.47
C LEU A 187 -9.84 15.02 -0.67
N GLY A 188 -10.76 14.20 -1.18
CA GLY A 188 -11.98 13.79 -0.50
C GLY A 188 -11.70 13.08 0.82
N PHE A 189 -10.73 12.15 0.83
CA PHE A 189 -10.27 11.46 2.04
C PHE A 189 -9.75 12.46 3.08
N ILE A 190 -8.80 13.31 2.72
CA ILE A 190 -8.23 14.33 3.63
C ILE A 190 -9.30 15.30 4.15
N ALA A 191 -10.21 15.74 3.28
CA ALA A 191 -11.33 16.59 3.67
C ALA A 191 -12.27 15.88 4.66
N GLY A 192 -12.49 14.57 4.50
CA GLY A 192 -13.20 13.71 5.46
C GLY A 192 -12.56 13.73 6.84
N GLN A 193 -11.26 13.46 6.92
CA GLN A 193 -10.52 13.46 8.19
C GLN A 193 -10.56 14.84 8.88
N ARG A 194 -10.48 15.92 8.10
CA ARG A 194 -10.62 17.30 8.62
C ARG A 194 -12.00 17.56 9.20
N ARG A 195 -13.08 17.14 8.53
CA ARG A 195 -14.46 17.30 9.02
C ARG A 195 -14.69 16.54 10.33
N LYS A 196 -14.04 15.39 10.50
CA LYS A 196 -14.04 14.61 11.74
C LYS A 196 -13.13 15.18 12.84
N ALA A 197 -12.40 16.26 12.57
CA ALA A 197 -11.47 16.91 13.49
C ALA A 197 -10.36 15.99 14.03
N LEU A 198 -9.83 15.09 13.20
CA LEU A 198 -8.83 14.07 13.59
C LEU A 198 -7.39 14.61 13.69
N TRP A 199 -7.21 15.88 14.09
CA TRP A 199 -5.87 16.44 14.32
C TRP A 199 -5.25 15.87 15.59
N ASN A 200 -4.07 15.26 15.45
CA ASN A 200 -3.32 14.58 16.50
C ASN A 200 -4.15 13.49 17.20
N ARG A 201 -5.02 12.82 16.44
CA ARG A 201 -5.93 11.77 16.92
C ARG A 201 -6.10 10.72 15.83
N PHE A 202 -6.42 9.51 16.24
CA PHE A 202 -6.81 8.44 15.34
C PHE A 202 -8.30 8.17 15.45
N GLU A 203 -8.86 7.68 14.35
CA GLU A 203 -10.07 6.87 14.37
C GLU A 203 -9.71 5.44 13.96
N HIS A 204 -10.45 4.47 14.47
CA HIS A 204 -10.44 3.11 13.96
C HIS A 204 -11.40 2.99 12.76
N ASP A 205 -10.95 2.42 11.66
CA ASP A 205 -11.75 2.14 10.47
C ASP A 205 -11.47 0.71 9.99
N ASP A 206 -12.47 0.11 9.36
CA ASP A 206 -12.35 -1.17 8.66
C ASP A 206 -12.49 -0.90 7.16
N TRP A 207 -11.36 -0.88 6.45
CA TRP A 207 -11.33 -0.65 5.00
C TRP A 207 -11.71 -1.89 4.18
N ALA A 208 -12.08 -3.01 4.81
CA ALA A 208 -12.51 -4.22 4.11
C ALA A 208 -13.61 -3.91 3.09
N GLY A 209 -13.48 -4.48 1.89
CA GLY A 209 -14.40 -4.24 0.77
C GLY A 209 -14.30 -2.86 0.10
N ARG A 210 -13.48 -1.94 0.61
CA ARG A 210 -13.28 -0.56 0.10
C ARG A 210 -11.84 -0.26 -0.30
N GLY A 211 -11.08 -1.30 -0.67
CA GLY A 211 -9.67 -1.21 -1.07
C GLY A 211 -8.66 -1.49 0.05
N GLY A 212 -9.13 -1.77 1.27
CA GLY A 212 -8.33 -2.33 2.36
C GLY A 212 -8.14 -3.84 2.27
N VAL A 213 -7.31 -4.37 3.17
CA VAL A 213 -7.12 -5.80 3.41
C VAL A 213 -8.14 -6.25 4.44
N GLU A 214 -8.80 -7.38 4.19
CA GLU A 214 -9.75 -7.99 5.12
C GLU A 214 -9.07 -8.37 6.45
N GLY A 215 -9.76 -8.14 7.57
CA GLY A 215 -9.24 -8.44 8.91
C GLY A 215 -8.07 -7.54 9.37
N GLN A 216 -7.85 -6.39 8.71
CA GLN A 216 -6.85 -5.41 9.10
C GLN A 216 -7.49 -4.28 9.92
N HIS A 217 -6.95 -4.01 11.12
CA HIS A 217 -7.29 -2.83 11.89
C HIS A 217 -6.58 -1.62 11.30
N TYR A 218 -7.34 -0.62 10.85
CA TYR A 218 -6.77 0.64 10.38
C TYR A 218 -6.99 1.72 11.42
N TYR A 219 -5.91 2.40 11.78
CA TYR A 219 -5.97 3.65 12.52
C TYR A 219 -5.52 4.78 11.62
N GLN A 220 -6.40 5.75 11.39
CA GLN A 220 -6.14 6.87 10.48
C GLN A 220 -6.43 8.20 11.15
N GLY A 221 -5.64 9.20 10.81
CA GLY A 221 -5.73 10.51 11.45
C GLY A 221 -4.97 11.57 10.68
N LEU A 222 -4.92 12.77 11.26
CA LEU A 222 -4.08 13.86 10.81
C LEU A 222 -3.04 14.16 11.90
N PHE A 223 -1.85 14.58 11.50
CA PHE A 223 -0.85 15.11 12.42
C PHE A 223 -0.66 16.61 12.17
N ARG A 224 -0.38 17.35 13.22
CA ARG A 224 0.03 18.76 13.20
C ARG A 224 1.12 18.99 14.25
N LEU A 225 2.24 19.50 13.78
CA LEU A 225 3.37 19.97 14.59
C LEU A 225 3.29 21.49 14.70
N GLU A 226 3.19 21.99 15.93
CA GLU A 226 3.39 23.41 16.22
C GLU A 226 4.90 23.73 16.31
N PRO A 227 5.33 24.98 16.11
CA PRO A 227 6.73 25.36 16.27
C PRO A 227 7.29 24.94 17.64
N GLY A 228 8.44 24.27 17.66
CA GLY A 228 9.08 23.76 18.88
C GLY A 228 8.43 22.50 19.48
N LYS A 229 7.34 21.99 18.90
CA LYS A 229 6.66 20.78 19.35
C LYS A 229 7.03 19.55 18.52
N VAL A 230 6.86 18.39 19.14
CA VAL A 230 6.93 17.06 18.52
C VAL A 230 5.69 16.25 18.88
N LEU A 231 5.38 15.20 18.12
CA LEU A 231 4.32 14.25 18.49
C LEU A 231 4.94 12.91 18.88
N LEU A 232 4.64 12.48 20.10
CA LEU A 232 4.91 11.11 20.55
C LEU A 232 3.73 10.22 20.16
N LEU A 233 4.00 9.25 19.30
CA LEU A 233 3.15 8.11 19.02
C LEU A 233 3.46 7.00 20.03
N GLU A 234 2.44 6.49 20.71
CA GLU A 234 2.55 5.33 21.60
C GLU A 234 1.42 4.32 21.33
N THR A 235 1.76 3.03 21.32
CA THR A 235 0.79 1.94 21.27
C THR A 235 1.35 0.67 21.92
N GLU A 236 0.46 -0.15 22.47
CA GLU A 236 0.75 -1.56 22.73
C GLU A 236 0.83 -2.31 21.38
N LEU A 237 1.50 -3.46 21.37
CA LEU A 237 1.49 -4.38 20.23
C LEU A 237 0.45 -5.48 20.48
N PRO A 238 -0.24 -5.97 19.44
CA PRO A 238 -0.99 -7.21 19.54
C PRO A 238 -0.07 -8.37 19.96
N GLU A 239 -0.60 -9.33 20.72
CA GLU A 239 0.16 -10.54 21.12
C GLU A 239 0.60 -11.36 19.90
N GLN A 240 -0.25 -11.43 18.88
CA GLN A 240 0.04 -12.04 17.60
C GLN A 240 -0.32 -11.04 16.50
N VAL A 241 0.58 -10.84 15.54
CA VAL A 241 0.36 -9.96 14.39
C VAL A 241 1.20 -10.45 13.21
N LEU A 242 0.54 -10.66 12.07
CA LEU A 242 1.24 -11.04 10.83
C LEU A 242 2.05 -9.86 10.30
N TYR A 243 1.43 -8.68 10.21
CA TYR A 243 2.07 -7.47 9.68
C TYR A 243 1.55 -6.20 10.36
N TRP A 244 2.42 -5.23 10.57
CA TRP A 244 2.02 -3.89 10.97
C TRP A 244 2.98 -2.81 10.50
N ASN A 245 2.45 -1.60 10.34
CA ASN A 245 3.27 -0.42 10.11
C ASN A 245 2.61 0.86 10.60
N VAL A 246 3.40 1.92 10.63
CA VAL A 246 2.95 3.31 10.67
C VAL A 246 3.59 4.06 9.49
N GLN A 247 2.81 4.91 8.83
CA GLN A 247 3.29 5.75 7.73
C GLN A 247 2.74 7.18 7.81
N LEU A 248 3.52 8.11 7.28
CA LEU A 248 3.13 9.50 7.07
C LEU A 248 2.78 9.77 5.60
N ASN A 249 1.75 10.56 5.40
CA ASN A 249 1.32 11.10 4.12
C ASN A 249 1.20 12.62 4.22
N ASP A 250 1.33 13.32 3.11
CA ASP A 250 1.08 14.76 3.07
C ASP A 250 -0.43 15.09 3.00
N MET A 251 -0.76 16.38 2.96
CA MET A 251 -2.15 16.85 2.86
C MET A 251 -2.80 16.66 1.48
N LEU A 252 -2.08 16.09 0.51
CA LEU A 252 -2.62 15.61 -0.76
C LEU A 252 -2.82 14.08 -0.75
N TRP A 253 -2.69 13.45 0.44
CA TRP A 253 -2.70 12.00 0.64
C TRP A 253 -1.65 11.27 -0.21
N THR A 254 -0.54 11.93 -0.48
CA THR A 254 0.64 11.34 -1.09
C THR A 254 1.55 10.82 0.01
N THR A 255 1.99 9.58 -0.05
CA THR A 255 2.89 9.04 0.97
C THR A 255 4.23 9.76 0.93
N VAL A 256 4.69 10.22 2.09
CA VAL A 256 5.95 10.98 2.22
C VAL A 256 7.09 10.07 1.79
N ASP A 257 8.07 10.62 1.05
CA ASP A 257 9.21 9.89 0.46
C ASP A 257 9.88 8.92 1.44
N TRP A 258 9.44 7.66 1.40
CA TRP A 258 9.91 6.61 2.29
C TRP A 258 11.19 5.98 1.79
N MET A 259 11.62 6.25 0.56
CA MET A 259 12.84 5.70 0.02
C MET A 259 14.06 6.45 0.56
N ASN A 260 13.93 7.77 0.76
CA ASN A 260 15.02 8.63 1.18
C ASN A 260 14.86 9.19 2.59
N ARG A 261 13.71 8.94 3.23
CA ARG A 261 13.42 9.34 4.61
C ARG A 261 12.82 8.19 5.39
N GLN A 262 12.93 8.26 6.71
CA GLN A 262 12.22 7.38 7.62
C GLN A 262 10.81 7.94 7.88
N SER A 263 9.99 8.04 6.84
CA SER A 263 8.59 8.50 6.93
C SER A 263 7.60 7.38 7.27
N SER A 264 8.11 6.15 7.39
CA SER A 264 7.37 4.98 7.85
C SER A 264 8.28 4.03 8.63
N LEU A 265 7.66 3.25 9.51
CA LEU A 265 8.28 2.16 10.25
C LEU A 265 7.33 0.96 10.25
N ASN A 266 7.90 -0.23 10.20
CA ASN A 266 7.17 -1.50 10.22
C ASN A 266 7.76 -2.43 11.29
N GLY A 267 7.15 -3.59 11.50
CA GLY A 267 7.57 -4.55 12.53
C GLY A 267 9.02 -5.07 12.43
N GLY A 268 9.64 -5.05 11.24
CA GLY A 268 11.06 -5.40 11.08
C GLY A 268 12.03 -4.22 11.23
N GLN A 269 11.51 -2.99 11.30
CA GLN A 269 12.32 -1.76 11.35
C GLN A 269 12.23 -1.03 12.68
N ALA A 270 11.12 -1.20 13.41
CA ALA A 270 10.87 -0.50 14.67
C ALA A 270 11.67 -1.11 15.85
N ALA A 271 12.20 -0.26 16.71
CA ALA A 271 12.72 -0.65 18.02
C ALA A 271 11.56 -0.69 19.03
N ILE A 272 11.37 -1.80 19.75
CA ILE A 272 10.35 -1.89 20.80
C ILE A 272 10.99 -1.58 22.14
N ASP A 273 10.37 -0.72 22.95
CA ASP A 273 10.89 -0.38 24.28
C ASP A 273 10.79 -1.59 25.23
N ALA A 274 11.56 -1.55 26.33
CA ALA A 274 11.64 -2.66 27.29
C ALA A 274 10.30 -3.00 27.99
N ASP A 275 9.34 -2.09 27.97
CA ASP A 275 7.98 -2.30 28.48
C ASP A 275 7.02 -2.92 27.44
N GLY A 276 7.55 -3.32 26.28
CA GLY A 276 6.80 -3.99 25.20
C GLY A 276 5.95 -3.04 24.35
N ARG A 277 6.09 -1.72 24.50
CA ARG A 277 5.34 -0.73 23.71
C ARG A 277 6.14 -0.23 22.51
N PHE A 278 5.42 0.06 21.44
CA PHE A 278 5.99 0.81 20.32
C PHE A 278 5.83 2.30 20.60
N ARG A 279 6.96 3.03 20.59
CA ARG A 279 6.99 4.49 20.63
C ARG A 279 7.75 5.05 19.44
N ALA A 280 7.16 6.04 18.79
CA ALA A 280 7.82 6.78 17.71
C ALA A 280 7.60 8.28 17.87
N VAL A 281 8.52 9.09 17.37
CA VAL A 281 8.42 10.55 17.42
C VAL A 281 8.30 11.11 16.02
N ILE A 282 7.21 11.85 15.76
CA ILE A 282 7.04 12.62 14.54
C ILE A 282 7.61 14.02 14.80
N ALA A 283 8.66 14.38 14.07
CA ALA A 283 9.38 15.64 14.25
C ALA A 283 10.00 16.10 12.92
N LEU A 284 10.10 17.42 12.73
CA LEU A 284 10.70 18.01 11.52
C LEU A 284 12.21 17.78 11.41
N ASP A 285 12.90 17.76 12.55
CA ASP A 285 14.32 17.44 12.64
C ASP A 285 14.53 16.15 13.43
N ASP A 286 15.61 15.44 13.13
CA ASP A 286 15.96 14.20 13.82
C ASP A 286 16.14 14.43 15.34
N PRO A 287 15.34 13.78 16.19
CA PRO A 287 15.47 13.88 17.64
C PRO A 287 16.57 12.97 18.21
N GLY A 288 17.28 12.18 17.38
CA GLY A 288 18.35 11.28 17.81
C GLY A 288 17.86 9.97 18.43
N ILE A 289 16.63 9.55 18.12
CA ILE A 289 16.06 8.27 18.53
C ILE A 289 15.82 7.37 17.32
N SER A 290 15.89 6.05 17.51
CA SER A 290 15.73 5.09 16.41
C SER A 290 14.39 5.25 15.70
N ASN A 291 13.29 5.32 16.46
CA ASN A 291 11.94 5.42 15.92
C ASN A 291 11.51 6.87 15.65
N TRP A 292 12.23 7.54 14.76
CA TRP A 292 11.83 8.84 14.23
C TRP A 292 10.92 8.67 13.01
N LEU A 293 9.88 9.49 12.88
CA LEU A 293 9.07 9.61 11.68
C LEU A 293 9.26 11.01 11.08
N ASP A 294 9.97 11.08 9.96
CA ASP A 294 10.25 12.32 9.23
C ASP A 294 9.07 12.66 8.30
N PRO A 295 8.33 13.78 8.54
CA PRO A 295 7.19 14.18 7.73
C PRO A 295 7.59 14.84 6.39
N GLY A 296 8.87 14.87 6.05
CA GLY A 296 9.38 15.41 4.79
C GLY A 296 9.28 16.93 4.71
N GLY A 297 9.47 17.61 5.84
CA GLY A 297 9.34 19.06 5.96
C GLY A 297 7.89 19.57 6.03
N ASN A 298 6.89 18.69 6.13
CA ASN A 298 5.51 19.09 6.33
C ASN A 298 5.19 19.15 7.84
N ALA A 299 4.72 20.30 8.32
CA ALA A 299 4.22 20.44 9.69
C ALA A 299 2.84 19.80 9.87
N GLU A 300 2.12 19.53 8.77
CA GLU A 300 0.81 18.88 8.76
C GLU A 300 0.74 17.79 7.70
N GLY A 301 0.02 16.73 8.00
CA GLY A 301 -0.21 15.62 7.06
C GLY A 301 -1.23 14.62 7.61
N ALA A 302 -1.38 13.50 6.90
CA ALA A 302 -2.13 12.35 7.37
C ALA A 302 -1.19 11.28 7.93
N ILE A 303 -1.69 10.51 8.87
CA ILE A 303 -0.98 9.38 9.47
C ILE A 303 -1.88 8.15 9.40
N MET A 304 -1.27 7.01 9.11
CA MET A 304 -1.96 5.73 9.11
C MET A 304 -1.11 4.68 9.81
N LEU A 305 -1.74 3.92 10.69
CA LEU A 305 -1.20 2.74 11.34
C LEU A 305 -2.08 1.54 11.00
N ARG A 306 -1.48 0.37 10.82
CA ARG A 306 -2.22 -0.85 10.48
C ARG A 306 -1.78 -2.06 11.29
N TRP A 307 -2.73 -2.90 11.70
CA TRP A 307 -2.47 -4.23 12.25
C TRP A 307 -3.18 -5.28 11.36
N THR A 308 -2.42 -6.13 10.65
CA THR A 308 -2.95 -7.20 9.78
C THR A 308 -2.78 -8.56 10.42
N GLY A 309 -3.82 -9.40 10.36
CA GLY A 309 -3.77 -10.75 10.92
C GLY A 309 -3.40 -10.71 12.39
N ALA A 310 -4.00 -9.77 13.13
CA ALA A 310 -3.66 -9.47 14.51
C ALA A 310 -4.70 -10.03 15.47
N SER A 311 -4.26 -10.49 16.65
CA SER A 311 -5.15 -10.99 17.70
C SER A 311 -5.98 -9.89 18.37
N SER A 312 -5.53 -8.63 18.26
CA SER A 312 -6.24 -7.45 18.73
C SER A 312 -5.83 -6.22 17.90
N GLY A 313 -6.57 -5.12 18.05
CA GLY A 313 -6.19 -3.81 17.52
C GLY A 313 -5.99 -2.81 18.66
N PRO A 314 -4.81 -2.73 19.28
CA PRO A 314 -4.53 -1.70 20.27
C PRO A 314 -4.61 -0.31 19.63
N GLU A 315 -5.28 0.62 20.31
CA GLU A 315 -5.47 1.98 19.82
C GLU A 315 -4.20 2.82 20.04
N PRO A 316 -3.59 3.34 18.96
CA PRO A 316 -2.45 4.24 19.07
C PRO A 316 -2.86 5.62 19.57
N ARG A 317 -1.97 6.27 20.33
CA ARG A 317 -2.16 7.61 20.87
C ARG A 317 -1.10 8.56 20.38
N LEU A 318 -1.48 9.81 20.12
CA LEU A 318 -0.58 10.90 19.79
C LEU A 318 -0.60 11.93 20.92
N THR A 319 0.56 12.25 21.46
CA THR A 319 0.74 13.27 22.49
C THR A 319 1.64 14.37 21.95
N LEU A 320 1.13 15.61 21.93
CA LEU A 320 1.92 16.79 21.56
C LEU A 320 2.79 17.21 22.74
N LEU A 321 4.10 17.30 22.52
CA LEU A 321 5.10 17.59 23.56
C LEU A 321 5.98 18.75 23.13
N ASP A 322 6.50 19.49 24.10
CA ASP A 322 7.67 20.34 23.87
C ASP A 322 8.87 19.47 23.50
N ARG A 323 9.62 19.88 22.48
CA ARG A 323 10.80 19.13 22.04
C ARG A 323 11.82 18.94 23.17
N GLU A 324 11.94 19.93 24.05
CA GLU A 324 12.86 19.91 25.19
C GLU A 324 12.46 18.87 26.25
N SER A 325 11.15 18.63 26.43
CA SER A 325 10.62 17.64 27.36
C SER A 325 10.63 16.21 26.83
N LEU A 326 10.96 16.00 25.54
CA LEU A 326 10.87 14.69 24.91
C LEU A 326 11.68 13.61 25.65
N ALA A 327 12.89 13.96 26.12
CA ALA A 327 13.75 13.01 26.82
C ALA A 327 13.14 12.50 28.15
N GLU A 328 12.32 13.30 28.81
CA GLU A 328 11.66 12.96 30.07
C GLU A 328 10.42 12.07 29.85
N CYS A 329 9.82 12.14 28.66
CA CYS A 329 8.64 11.35 28.29
C CYS A 329 8.98 9.97 27.70
N LEU A 330 10.25 9.70 27.39
CA LEU A 330 10.71 8.43 26.85
C LEU A 330 11.33 7.54 27.94
N PRO A 331 11.14 6.21 27.88
CA PRO A 331 11.86 5.29 28.74
C PRO A 331 13.38 5.47 28.67
N LEU A 332 14.09 5.26 29.78
CA LEU A 332 15.56 5.37 29.84
C LEU A 332 16.29 4.47 28.82
N GLY A 333 15.66 3.35 28.44
CA GLY A 333 16.20 2.39 27.48
C GLY A 333 15.86 2.66 26.01
N THR A 334 15.14 3.75 25.70
CA THR A 334 14.78 4.05 24.30
C THR A 334 16.03 4.19 23.44
N LEU A 335 16.08 3.41 22.36
CA LEU A 335 17.26 3.32 21.49
C LEU A 335 17.56 4.67 20.84
N ARG A 336 18.74 5.21 21.13
CA ARG A 336 19.26 6.43 20.51
C ARG A 336 20.14 6.12 19.31
N VAL A 337 20.14 7.02 18.35
CA VAL A 337 20.96 6.95 17.14
C VAL A 337 21.70 8.26 16.96
N ASP A 338 22.98 8.18 16.63
CA ASP A 338 23.77 9.34 16.23
C ASP A 338 23.60 9.63 14.74
N ALA A 339 24.17 10.75 14.28
CA ALA A 339 24.06 11.19 12.89
C ALA A 339 24.68 10.18 11.91
N GLN A 340 25.77 9.51 12.28
CA GLN A 340 26.44 8.51 11.44
C GLN A 340 25.57 7.26 11.27
N THR A 341 24.96 6.80 12.36
CA THR A 341 24.02 5.67 12.37
C THR A 341 22.78 6.01 11.56
N ARG A 342 22.20 7.21 11.72
CA ARG A 342 21.06 7.67 10.91
C ARG A 342 21.39 7.67 9.43
N GLU A 343 22.53 8.23 9.04
CA GLU A 343 22.98 8.26 7.65
C GLU A 343 23.11 6.84 7.08
N ALA A 344 23.68 5.91 7.85
CA ALA A 344 23.81 4.51 7.46
C ALA A 344 22.43 3.83 7.29
N GLN A 345 21.50 4.07 8.21
CA GLN A 345 20.12 3.56 8.14
C GLN A 345 19.39 4.08 6.89
N LEU A 346 19.45 5.39 6.61
CA LEU A 346 18.81 5.99 5.43
C LEU A 346 19.42 5.45 4.11
N ARG A 347 20.74 5.24 4.07
CA ARG A 347 21.39 4.62 2.90
C ARG A 347 21.00 3.16 2.73
N ALA A 348 20.89 2.40 3.82
CA ALA A 348 20.44 1.01 3.79
C ALA A 348 19.00 0.93 3.28
N ARG A 349 18.10 1.75 3.84
CA ARG A 349 16.71 1.88 3.41
C ARG A 349 16.59 2.23 1.93
N ARG A 350 17.36 3.21 1.46
CA ARG A 350 17.39 3.58 0.04
C ARG A 350 17.79 2.40 -0.82
N ARG A 351 18.90 1.72 -0.52
CA ARG A 351 19.38 0.54 -1.27
C ARG A 351 18.34 -0.57 -1.27
N ALA A 352 17.80 -0.91 -0.10
CA ALA A 352 16.77 -1.91 0.07
C ALA A 352 15.54 -1.65 -0.81
N ALA A 353 15.05 -0.41 -0.86
CA ALA A 353 13.97 -0.01 -1.76
C ALA A 353 14.34 -0.10 -3.26
N GLN A 354 15.62 0.00 -3.64
CA GLN A 354 16.04 -0.19 -5.05
C GLN A 354 16.11 -1.66 -5.47
N MET A 355 16.34 -2.56 -4.52
CA MET A 355 16.42 -3.99 -4.77
C MET A 355 15.04 -4.62 -4.99
N ARG A 356 13.97 -3.92 -4.58
CA ARG A 356 12.60 -4.35 -4.78
C ARG A 356 12.17 -4.21 -6.24
N ARG A 357 11.21 -5.04 -6.65
CA ARG A 357 10.55 -4.92 -7.95
C ARG A 357 9.95 -3.50 -8.13
N ARG A 358 10.39 -2.79 -9.17
CA ARG A 358 9.90 -1.44 -9.53
C ARG A 358 8.88 -1.44 -10.67
N TRP A 359 8.83 -2.54 -11.43
CA TRP A 359 7.77 -2.91 -12.37
C TRP A 359 7.57 -4.41 -12.30
#